data_AF-A0A2E4Y5T2-F1
#
_entry.id   AF-A0A2E4Y5T2-F1
#
_cell.length_a   1.000
_cell.length_b   1.000
_cell.length_c   1.000
_cell.angle_alpha   90.00
_cell.angle_beta   90.00
_cell.angle_gamma   90.00
#
_symmetry.space_group_name_H-M   'P 1'
#
loop_
_entity.id
_entity.type
_entity.pdbx_description
1 polymer ?
#
loop_
_entity_poly.entity_id
_entity_poly.type
_entity_poly.pdbx_seq_one_letter_code
_entity_poly.pdbx_strand_id
1 'polypeptide(L)'
;MKKFVSFLCAVLMAVPAWSMSFDEAESLWERRGENVVNALSASKMYGDLAKTEASGSYERAEVLLLQTEALFFYADASASLDLKKKYHKIGEEIALKAVRIFENEGDSENTALSYFWAGAHLGKWGIANGVLASLFKVKT
;
A
#
# COMPACT_ATOMS: atom_id res chain seq x y z
N MET A 1 -49.93 16.91 -37.98
CA MET A 1 -49.47 17.63 -36.77
C MET A 1 -48.43 16.76 -36.06
N LYS A 2 -47.31 17.38 -35.69
CA LYS A 2 -46.02 16.74 -35.38
C LYS A 2 -46.08 15.94 -34.07
N LYS A 3 -45.62 14.69 -34.09
CA LYS A 3 -45.40 13.86 -32.89
C LYS A 3 -44.11 14.33 -32.23
N PHE A 4 -44.22 14.95 -31.05
CA PHE A 4 -43.09 15.16 -30.14
C PHE A 4 -43.12 13.98 -29.16
N VAL A 5 -42.22 13.02 -29.36
CA VAL A 5 -41.91 12.01 -28.34
C VAL A 5 -40.52 12.31 -27.86
N SER A 6 -40.45 12.68 -26.59
CA SER A 6 -39.28 13.12 -25.86
C SER A 6 -38.13 12.11 -25.96
N PHE A 7 -37.00 12.60 -26.44
CA PHE A 7 -35.71 11.94 -26.32
C PHE A 7 -35.22 12.15 -24.89
N LEU A 8 -35.53 11.21 -23.99
CA LEU A 8 -35.03 11.23 -22.62
C LEU A 8 -33.56 10.84 -22.65
N CYS A 9 -32.69 11.84 -22.53
CA CYS A 9 -31.26 11.69 -22.27
C CYS A 9 -31.05 10.93 -20.95
N ALA A 10 -30.93 9.60 -21.03
CA ALA A 10 -30.28 8.81 -19.99
C ALA A 10 -28.76 8.95 -20.19
N VAL A 11 -28.19 10.05 -19.69
CA VAL A 11 -26.75 10.12 -19.44
C VAL A 11 -26.48 9.17 -18.27
N LEU A 12 -26.14 7.93 -18.60
CA LEU A 12 -25.54 6.98 -17.67
C LEU A 12 -24.18 7.56 -17.25
N MET A 13 -24.17 8.37 -16.19
CA MET A 13 -22.95 8.59 -15.43
C MET A 13 -22.67 7.31 -14.65
N ALA A 14 -22.09 6.33 -15.33
CA ALA A 14 -21.34 5.28 -14.65
C ALA A 14 -20.14 5.97 -14.02
N VAL A 15 -20.30 6.42 -12.77
CA VAL A 15 -19.14 6.78 -11.95
C VAL A 15 -18.28 5.50 -11.93
N PRO A 16 -17.02 5.54 -12.36
CA PRO A 16 -16.18 4.36 -12.28
C PRO A 16 -16.13 3.97 -10.81
N ALA A 17 -16.47 2.72 -10.50
CA ALA A 17 -16.40 2.15 -9.16
C ALA A 17 -15.01 2.33 -8.49
N TRP A 18 -14.02 2.75 -9.29
CA TRP A 18 -12.64 3.04 -8.94
C TRP A 18 -12.43 4.22 -7.98
N SER A 19 -13.21 5.29 -8.09
CA SER A 19 -13.07 6.42 -7.14
C SER A 19 -13.44 5.96 -5.74
N MET A 20 -14.51 5.18 -5.63
CA MET A 20 -15.08 4.80 -4.35
C MET A 20 -14.19 3.83 -3.56
N SER A 21 -13.46 2.94 -4.23
CA SER A 21 -12.53 1.98 -3.61
C SER A 21 -11.21 2.64 -3.16
N PHE A 22 -10.69 3.60 -3.92
CA PHE A 22 -9.51 4.38 -3.50
C PHE A 22 -9.84 5.33 -2.35
N ASP A 23 -10.96 6.07 -2.45
CA ASP A 23 -11.43 7.00 -1.40
C ASP A 23 -11.67 6.24 -0.07
N GLU A 24 -12.21 5.02 -0.13
CA GLU A 24 -12.40 4.17 1.05
C GLU A 24 -11.06 3.73 1.66
N ALA A 25 -10.09 3.32 0.83
CA ALA A 25 -8.76 2.94 1.28
C ALA A 25 -8.03 4.12 1.96
N GLU A 26 -8.13 5.31 1.37
CA GLU A 26 -7.55 6.55 1.92
C GLU A 26 -8.25 6.95 3.22
N SER A 27 -9.57 6.91 3.29
CA SER A 27 -10.32 7.19 4.52
C SER A 27 -9.90 6.29 5.68
N LEU A 28 -9.70 4.99 5.41
CA LEU A 28 -9.18 4.04 6.40
C LEU A 28 -7.74 4.39 6.80
N TRP A 29 -6.90 4.75 5.84
CA TRP A 29 -5.52 5.15 6.10
C TRP A 29 -5.43 6.40 6.98
N GLU A 30 -6.21 7.44 6.70
CA GLU A 30 -6.28 8.66 7.51
C GLU A 30 -6.67 8.36 8.96
N ARG A 31 -7.60 7.40 9.13
CA ARG A 31 -8.13 6.97 10.44
C ARG A 31 -7.31 5.86 11.10
N ARG A 32 -6.11 5.56 10.62
CA ARG A 32 -5.21 4.53 11.21
C ARG A 32 -4.86 4.77 12.66
N GLY A 33 -4.81 6.03 13.11
CA GLY A 33 -4.51 6.40 14.48
C GLY A 33 -5.66 6.08 15.46
N GLU A 34 -6.89 6.01 14.97
CA GLU A 34 -8.07 5.63 15.77
C GLU A 34 -8.09 4.13 16.05
N ASN A 35 -7.74 3.33 15.03
CA ASN A 35 -7.65 1.89 15.12
C ASN A 35 -6.60 1.38 14.14
N VAL A 36 -5.55 0.74 14.67
CA VAL A 36 -4.44 0.18 13.87
C VAL A 36 -4.92 -0.80 12.79
N VAL A 37 -6.04 -1.48 13.00
CA VAL A 37 -6.62 -2.40 12.01
C VAL A 37 -7.04 -1.67 10.73
N ASN A 38 -7.36 -0.37 10.81
CA ASN A 38 -7.66 0.44 9.62
C ASN A 38 -6.47 0.50 8.67
N ALA A 39 -5.23 0.54 9.17
CA ALA A 39 -4.04 0.48 8.32
C ALA A 39 -3.91 -0.86 7.59
N LEU A 40 -4.27 -1.98 8.25
CA LEU A 40 -4.29 -3.28 7.57
C LEU A 40 -5.40 -3.35 6.51
N SER A 41 -6.58 -2.81 6.80
CA SER A 41 -7.68 -2.76 5.85
C SER A 41 -7.33 -1.90 4.63
N ALA A 42 -6.76 -0.70 4.84
CA ALA A 42 -6.24 0.15 3.77
C ALA A 42 -5.19 -0.57 2.93
N SER A 43 -4.20 -1.23 3.57
CA SER A 43 -3.17 -2.01 2.87
C SER A 43 -3.76 -3.11 1.99
N LYS A 44 -4.82 -3.80 2.44
CA LYS A 44 -5.51 -4.82 1.63
C LYS A 44 -6.20 -4.19 0.42
N MET A 45 -6.92 -3.09 0.62
CA MET A 45 -7.60 -2.37 -0.46
C MET A 45 -6.61 -1.86 -1.50
N TYR A 46 -5.53 -1.19 -1.09
CA TYR A 46 -4.44 -0.81 -2.02
C TYR A 46 -3.88 -2.02 -2.77
N GLY A 47 -3.69 -3.15 -2.08
CA GLY A 47 -3.25 -4.38 -2.73
C GLY A 47 -4.20 -4.94 -3.78
N ASP A 48 -5.51 -4.72 -3.63
CA ASP A 48 -6.49 -5.12 -4.62
C ASP A 48 -6.57 -4.11 -5.77
N LEU A 49 -6.56 -2.81 -5.46
CA LEU A 49 -6.47 -1.71 -6.43
C LEU A 49 -5.27 -1.87 -7.37
N ALA A 50 -4.09 -2.21 -6.84
CA ALA A 50 -2.87 -2.44 -7.63
C ALA A 50 -3.03 -3.60 -8.65
N LYS A 51 -3.92 -4.56 -8.39
CA LYS A 51 -4.18 -5.69 -9.28
C LYS A 51 -5.27 -5.38 -10.30
N THR A 52 -6.32 -4.68 -9.88
CA THR A 52 -7.58 -4.61 -10.66
C THR A 52 -7.86 -3.25 -11.29
N GLU A 53 -7.30 -2.17 -10.75
CA GLU A 53 -7.74 -0.81 -11.10
C GLU A 53 -6.61 0.12 -11.58
N ALA A 54 -5.34 -0.20 -11.29
CA ALA A 54 -4.22 0.55 -11.84
C ALA A 54 -4.13 0.41 -13.37
N SER A 55 -4.25 1.55 -14.07
CA SER A 55 -4.29 1.67 -15.54
C SER A 55 -2.95 1.39 -16.24
N GLY A 56 -1.84 1.53 -15.52
CA GLY A 56 -0.48 1.35 -16.03
C GLY A 56 0.48 0.77 -14.99
N SER A 57 1.71 0.49 -15.43
CA SER A 57 2.80 0.06 -14.55
C SER A 57 3.09 1.10 -13.48
N TYR A 58 3.18 2.37 -13.88
CA TYR A 58 3.50 3.48 -12.99
C TYR A 58 2.46 3.63 -11.87
N GLU A 59 1.17 3.76 -12.20
CA GLU A 59 0.10 3.90 -11.19
C GLU A 59 0.02 2.66 -10.29
N ARG A 60 0.30 1.47 -10.82
CA ARG A 60 0.39 0.26 -10.00
C ARG A 60 1.50 0.38 -8.95
N ALA A 61 2.64 0.95 -9.32
CA ALA A 61 3.77 1.13 -8.40
C ALA A 61 3.45 2.15 -7.30
N GLU A 62 2.74 3.23 -7.63
CA GLU A 62 2.25 4.21 -6.63
C GLU A 62 1.29 3.55 -5.63
N VAL A 63 0.35 2.74 -6.11
CA VAL A 63 -0.58 2.02 -5.21
C VAL A 63 0.15 0.97 -4.37
N LEU A 64 1.18 0.29 -4.90
CA LEU A 64 2.03 -0.61 -4.13
C LEU A 64 2.82 0.12 -3.03
N LEU A 65 3.22 1.38 -3.27
CA LEU A 65 3.84 2.23 -2.24
C LEU A 65 2.86 2.53 -1.09
N LEU A 66 1.63 2.92 -1.40
CA LEU A 66 0.59 3.13 -0.39
C LEU A 66 0.30 1.84 0.39
N GLN A 67 0.25 0.70 -0.31
CA GLN A 67 0.08 -0.61 0.32
C GLN A 67 1.20 -0.91 1.34
N THR A 68 2.46 -0.67 0.99
CA THR A 68 3.59 -0.98 1.88
C THR A 68 3.65 -0.04 3.07
N GLU A 69 3.40 1.25 2.89
CA GLU A 69 3.35 2.21 4.00
C GLU A 69 2.25 1.84 5.00
N ALA A 70 1.06 1.50 4.49
CA ALA A 70 -0.04 1.06 5.33
C ALA A 70 0.28 -0.21 6.12
N LEU A 71 0.98 -1.16 5.48
CA LEU A 71 1.40 -2.39 6.12
C LEU A 71 2.49 -2.15 7.18
N PHE A 72 3.40 -1.20 6.95
CA PHE A 72 4.42 -0.82 7.91
C PHE A 72 3.79 -0.36 9.22
N PHE A 73 2.81 0.55 9.12
CA PHE A 73 2.13 1.10 10.30
C PHE A 73 1.43 0.01 11.11
N TYR A 74 0.69 -0.88 10.43
CA TYR A 74 0.04 -2.01 11.10
C TYR A 74 1.04 -2.95 11.78
N ALA A 75 2.10 -3.32 11.06
CA ALA A 75 3.12 -4.23 11.59
C ALA A 75 3.82 -3.61 12.81
N ASP A 76 4.24 -2.34 12.73
CA ASP A 76 5.00 -1.71 13.80
C ASP A 76 4.20 -1.52 15.10
N ALA A 77 2.90 -1.26 14.98
CA ALA A 77 2.00 -1.15 16.13
C ALA A 77 1.55 -2.52 16.68
N SER A 78 1.88 -3.64 16.02
CA SER A 78 1.48 -4.96 16.51
C SER A 78 2.27 -5.39 17.75
N ALA A 79 1.56 -5.84 18.79
CA ALA A 79 2.21 -6.45 19.97
C ALA A 79 2.74 -7.88 19.68
N SER A 80 2.28 -8.52 18.60
CA SER A 80 2.70 -9.88 18.24
C SER A 80 3.99 -9.84 17.41
N LEU A 81 5.05 -10.47 17.92
CA LEU A 81 6.30 -10.64 17.18
C LEU A 81 6.09 -11.40 15.86
N ASP A 82 5.22 -12.40 15.84
CA ASP A 82 4.95 -13.17 14.62
C ASP A 82 4.25 -12.31 13.56
N LEU A 83 3.32 -11.45 13.96
CA LEU A 83 2.70 -10.50 13.05
C LEU A 83 3.70 -9.44 12.57
N LYS A 84 4.58 -8.94 13.45
CA LYS A 84 5.68 -8.04 13.04
C LYS A 84 6.55 -8.69 11.98
N LYS A 85 7.04 -9.91 12.22
CA LYS A 85 7.87 -10.66 11.26
C LYS A 85 7.13 -10.87 9.95
N LYS A 86 5.90 -11.37 10.02
CA LYS A 86 5.10 -11.67 8.82
C LYS A 86 4.91 -10.42 7.97
N TYR A 87 4.34 -9.36 8.55
CA TYR A 87 3.91 -8.20 7.78
C TYR A 87 5.07 -7.26 7.42
N HIS A 88 6.14 -7.21 8.21
CA HIS A 88 7.33 -6.52 7.74
C HIS A 88 7.97 -7.22 6.53
N LYS A 89 8.02 -8.56 6.50
CA LYS A 89 8.55 -9.29 5.34
C LYS A 89 7.68 -9.09 4.09
N ILE A 90 6.36 -9.16 4.24
CA ILE A 90 5.42 -8.91 3.13
C ILE A 90 5.58 -7.48 2.58
N GLY A 91 5.70 -6.47 3.46
CA GLY A 91 5.89 -5.09 3.02
C GLY A 91 7.20 -4.87 2.28
N GLU A 92 8.30 -5.46 2.75
CA GLU A 92 9.59 -5.46 2.04
C GLU A 92 9.43 -5.98 0.61
N GLU A 93 8.76 -7.13 0.43
CA GLU A 93 8.56 -7.74 -0.88
C GLU A 93 7.67 -6.89 -1.80
N ILE A 94 6.70 -6.16 -1.26
CA ILE A 94 5.84 -5.24 -2.00
C ILE A 94 6.64 -4.00 -2.43
N ALA A 95 7.39 -3.39 -1.52
CA ALA A 95 8.25 -2.24 -1.81
C ALA A 95 9.28 -2.57 -2.89
N LEU A 96 9.90 -3.76 -2.86
CA LEU A 96 10.82 -4.22 -3.89
C LEU A 96 10.15 -4.46 -5.26
N LYS A 97 8.84 -4.71 -5.32
CA LYS A 97 8.10 -4.74 -6.59
C LYS A 97 7.92 -3.33 -7.14
N ALA A 98 7.60 -2.36 -6.28
CA ALA A 98 7.51 -0.95 -6.68
C ALA A 98 8.85 -0.42 -7.20
N VAL A 99 9.97 -0.72 -6.52
CA VAL A 99 11.35 -0.42 -6.99
C VAL A 99 11.53 -0.83 -8.45
N ARG A 100 11.27 -2.11 -8.77
CA ARG A 100 11.50 -2.64 -10.12
C ARG A 100 10.67 -1.91 -11.17
N ILE A 101 9.47 -1.48 -10.82
CA ILE A 101 8.61 -0.75 -11.75
C ILE A 101 9.15 0.66 -11.95
N PHE A 102 9.38 1.43 -10.89
CA PHE A 102 9.90 2.80 -11.00
C PHE A 102 11.28 2.87 -11.67
N GLU A 103 12.14 1.87 -11.46
CA GLU A 103 13.42 1.75 -12.19
C GLU A 103 13.22 1.61 -13.69
N ASN A 104 12.24 0.80 -14.12
CA ASN A 104 11.92 0.62 -15.53
C ASN A 104 11.26 1.87 -16.14
N GLU A 105 10.50 2.62 -15.36
CA GLU A 105 9.91 3.90 -15.77
C GLU A 105 10.92 5.07 -15.72
N GLY A 106 12.12 4.85 -15.15
CA GLY A 106 13.16 5.86 -15.03
C GLY A 106 12.91 6.92 -13.94
N ASP A 107 12.02 6.64 -12.99
CA ASP A 107 11.71 7.54 -11.88
C ASP A 107 12.62 7.28 -10.68
N SER A 108 13.74 8.02 -10.63
CA SER A 108 14.71 7.88 -9.55
C SER A 108 14.18 8.26 -8.16
N GLU A 109 13.20 9.17 -8.08
CA GLU A 109 12.67 9.64 -6.79
C GLU A 109 11.81 8.54 -6.16
N ASN A 110 10.85 8.02 -6.91
CA ASN A 110 9.99 6.95 -6.43
C ASN A 110 10.73 5.61 -6.30
N THR A 111 11.79 5.37 -7.08
CA THR A 111 12.72 4.26 -6.82
C THR A 111 13.38 4.40 -5.44
N ALA A 112 13.91 5.59 -5.11
CA ALA A 112 14.55 5.82 -3.81
C ALA A 112 13.56 5.70 -2.65
N LEU A 113 12.34 6.23 -2.80
CA LEU A 113 11.27 6.09 -1.82
C LEU A 113 10.86 4.63 -1.61
N SER A 114 10.78 3.85 -2.69
CA SER A 114 10.49 2.42 -2.61
C SER A 114 11.59 1.65 -1.90
N TYR A 115 12.86 1.99 -2.14
CA TYR A 115 13.98 1.41 -1.40
C TYR A 115 13.97 1.80 0.09
N PHE A 116 13.60 3.04 0.41
CA PHE A 116 13.44 3.47 1.79
C PHE A 116 12.43 2.57 2.54
N TRP A 117 11.26 2.35 1.96
CA TRP A 117 10.25 1.48 2.58
C TRP A 117 10.71 0.03 2.68
N ALA A 118 11.34 -0.52 1.63
CA ALA A 118 11.92 -1.86 1.69
C ALA A 118 12.93 -1.99 2.85
N GLY A 119 13.82 -1.00 3.00
CA GLY A 119 14.80 -0.95 4.08
C GLY A 119 14.16 -0.79 5.46
N ALA A 120 13.15 0.06 5.60
CA ALA A 120 12.41 0.25 6.85
C ALA A 120 11.76 -1.05 7.32
N HIS A 121 11.10 -1.76 6.40
CA HIS A 121 10.53 -3.08 6.64
C HIS A 121 11.59 -4.10 7.05
N LEU A 122 12.69 -4.20 6.29
CA LEU A 122 13.80 -5.12 6.59
C LEU A 122 14.40 -4.87 7.98
N GLY A 123 14.61 -3.60 8.35
CA GLY A 123 15.14 -3.22 9.66
C GLY A 123 14.24 -3.68 10.81
N LYS A 124 12.93 -3.41 10.72
CA LYS A 124 11.95 -3.84 11.74
C LYS A 124 11.78 -5.35 11.77
N TRP A 125 11.82 -6.02 10.62
CA TRP A 125 11.86 -7.48 10.55
C TRP A 125 13.09 -8.05 11.26
N GLY A 126 14.28 -7.48 11.03
CA GLY A 126 15.52 -7.89 11.69
C GLY A 126 15.46 -7.71 13.21
N ILE A 127 14.88 -6.60 13.68
CA ILE A 127 14.61 -6.38 15.11
C ILE A 127 13.70 -7.46 15.68
N ALA A 128 12.58 -7.74 15.01
CA ALA A 128 11.63 -8.77 15.46
C ALA A 128 12.24 -10.18 15.47
N ASN A 129 13.25 -10.45 14.64
CA ASN A 129 14.02 -11.69 14.64
C ASN A 129 15.22 -11.70 15.60
N GLY A 130 15.45 -10.62 16.35
CA GLY A 130 16.58 -10.52 17.28
C GLY A 130 17.94 -10.40 16.60
N VAL A 131 18.00 -10.09 15.29
CA VAL A 131 19.25 -9.93 14.52
C VAL A 131 20.10 -8.79 15.09
N LEU A 132 19.48 -7.72 15.56
CA LEU A 132 20.24 -6.64 16.21
C LEU A 132 20.75 -7.05 17.60
N ALA A 133 20.00 -7.87 18.34
CA ALA A 133 20.43 -8.36 19.64
C ALA A 133 21.65 -9.30 19.54
N SER A 134 21.82 -10.02 18.41
CA SER A 134 23.03 -10.81 18.17
C SER A 134 24.25 -9.98 17.76
N LEU A 135 24.05 -8.78 17.19
CA LEU A 135 25.14 -7.86 16.83
C LEU A 135 25.71 -7.10 18.03
N PHE A 136 24.88 -6.81 19.05
CA PHE A 136 25.29 -6.05 20.23
C PHE A 136 25.54 -6.90 21.48
N LYS A 137 25.64 -8.24 21.36
CA LYS A 137 26.22 -9.09 22.41
C LYS A 137 27.73 -8.85 22.50
N VAL A 138 28.12 -7.66 22.95
CA VAL A 138 29.46 -7.40 23.47
C VAL A 138 29.47 -7.97 24.90
N LYS A 139 30.36 -8.93 25.14
CA LYS A 139 30.61 -9.48 26.48
C LYS A 139 30.88 -8.33 27.46
N THR A 140 29.97 -8.09 28.40
CA THR A 140 30.27 -7.44 29.68
C THR A 140 30.74 -8.49 30.66
#